data_AF-A0A9P6KYM4-F1
#
_entry.id   AF-A0A9P6KYM4-F1
#
_cell.length_a   1.000
_cell.length_b   1.000
_cell.length_c   1.000
_cell.angle_alpha   90.00
_cell.angle_beta   90.00
_cell.angle_gamma   90.00
#
_symmetry.space_group_name_H-M   'P 1'
#
loop_
_entity.id
_entity.type
_entity.pdbx_description
1 polymer ?
#
loop_
_entity_poly.entity_id
_entity_poly.type
_entity_poly.pdbx_seq_one_letter_code
_entity_poly.pdbx_strand_id
1 'polypeptide(L)'
;MENNFIKIKSLRNCEKLIHMHYEYNLSSKNDATETWRCVERDCKGRVLLDLSKGTISIKKEHLHPPPPFFKVKRLIYNNQIIKFAETTEYSSSKIYDLVRTGLSELESLLVKKKNVHKLVGDKRKRQDSFNDSNIPLFFVFYPA
;
A
#
# COMPACT_ATOMS: atom_id res chain seq x y z
N MET A 1 6.09 -4.36 -27.76
CA MET A 1 6.17 -3.89 -26.36
C MET A 1 4.87 -4.29 -25.69
N GLU A 2 4.92 -5.16 -24.69
CA GLU A 2 3.71 -5.60 -23.99
C GLU A 2 3.14 -4.44 -23.17
N ASN A 3 1.97 -3.95 -23.57
CA ASN A 3 1.24 -2.92 -22.84
C ASN A 3 0.53 -3.55 -21.64
N ASN A 4 1.29 -3.94 -20.63
CA ASN A 4 0.72 -4.53 -19.43
C ASN A 4 0.15 -3.42 -18.53
N PHE A 5 -1.17 -3.41 -18.39
CA PHE A 5 -1.87 -2.54 -17.45
C PHE A 5 -3.02 -3.29 -16.81
N ILE A 6 -3.36 -2.88 -15.59
CA ILE A 6 -4.42 -3.51 -14.82
C ILE A 6 -5.40 -2.42 -14.40
N LYS A 7 -6.66 -2.54 -14.83
CA LYS A 7 -7.76 -1.76 -14.28
C LYS A 7 -8.30 -2.44 -13.03
N ILE A 8 -8.40 -1.67 -11.96
CA ILE A 8 -8.97 -2.12 -10.69
C ILE A 8 -10.04 -1.14 -10.24
N LYS A 9 -10.98 -1.65 -9.47
CA LYS A 9 -11.90 -0.84 -8.67
C LYS A 9 -11.41 -0.86 -7.23
N SER A 10 -11.36 0.32 -6.62
CA SER A 10 -11.13 0.47 -5.20
C SER A 10 -12.36 0.04 -4.39
N LEU A 11 -12.20 -0.14 -3.07
CA LEU A 11 -13.31 -0.41 -2.15
C LEU A 11 -14.40 0.67 -2.16
N ARG A 12 -14.07 1.89 -2.59
CA ARG A 12 -15.02 3.00 -2.73
C ARG A 12 -15.66 3.06 -4.12
N ASN A 13 -15.53 1.99 -4.90
CA ASN A 13 -15.95 1.91 -6.30
C ASN A 13 -15.30 2.94 -7.25
N CYS A 14 -14.21 3.59 -6.82
CA CYS A 14 -13.43 4.47 -7.70
C CYS A 14 -12.54 3.63 -8.62
N GLU A 15 -12.53 3.95 -9.91
CA GLU A 15 -11.68 3.31 -10.91
C GLU A 15 -10.22 3.75 -10.76
N LYS A 16 -9.32 2.78 -10.81
CA LYS A 16 -7.87 2.98 -10.79
C LYS A 16 -7.20 2.16 -11.88
N LEU A 17 -6.07 2.65 -12.33
CA LEU A 17 -5.22 2.00 -13.31
C LEU A 17 -3.84 1.80 -12.71
N ILE A 18 -3.27 0.62 -12.93
CA ILE A 18 -1.88 0.29 -12.60
C ILE A 18 -1.13 0.09 -13.91
N HIS A 19 -0.06 0.84 -14.11
CA HIS A 19 0.82 0.69 -15.27
C HIS A 19 2.26 1.09 -14.90
N MET A 20 3.24 0.25 -15.27
CA MET A 20 4.65 0.43 -14.92
C MET A 20 4.89 0.72 -13.42
N HIS A 21 4.18 0.00 -12.55
CA HIS A 21 4.20 0.18 -11.09
C HIS A 21 3.66 1.51 -10.55
N TYR A 22 3.15 2.40 -11.41
CA TYR A 22 2.45 3.61 -10.99
C TYR A 22 0.96 3.39 -10.86
N GLU A 23 0.36 4.11 -9.93
CA GLU A 23 -1.06 4.14 -9.67
C GLU A 23 -1.66 5.41 -10.26
N TYR A 24 -2.78 5.28 -10.98
CA TYR A 24 -3.50 6.40 -11.57
C TYR A 24 -4.98 6.37 -11.21
N ASN A 25 -5.56 7.55 -11.03
CA ASN A 25 -7.01 7.77 -10.96
C ASN A 25 -7.53 8.18 -12.34
N LEU A 26 -8.75 7.78 -12.67
CA LEU A 26 -9.42 8.25 -13.87
C LEU A 26 -9.62 9.76 -13.78
N SER A 27 -9.19 10.48 -14.81
CA SER A 27 -9.32 11.95 -14.89
C SER A 27 -10.40 12.37 -15.88
N SER A 28 -10.50 11.68 -17.02
CA SER A 28 -11.56 11.90 -18.01
C SER A 28 -11.75 10.64 -18.85
N LYS A 29 -12.96 10.46 -19.37
CA LYS A 29 -13.36 9.31 -20.17
C LYS A 29 -14.26 9.76 -21.31
N ASN A 30 -14.02 9.22 -22.49
CA ASN A 30 -14.92 9.25 -23.63
C ASN A 30 -14.95 7.86 -24.28
N ASP A 31 -15.73 7.70 -25.35
CA ASP A 31 -15.95 6.38 -25.96
C ASP A 31 -14.67 5.77 -26.58
N ALA A 32 -13.72 6.62 -27.00
CA ALA A 32 -12.50 6.18 -27.65
C ALA A 32 -11.32 6.03 -26.68
N THR A 33 -11.27 6.84 -25.62
CA THR A 33 -10.08 7.04 -24.79
C THR A 33 -10.40 7.35 -23.35
N GLU A 34 -9.49 6.96 -22.46
CA GLU A 34 -9.51 7.34 -21.05
C GLU A 34 -8.20 8.02 -20.68
N THR A 35 -8.28 9.19 -20.06
CA THR A 35 -7.11 9.88 -19.51
C THR A 35 -7.00 9.61 -18.04
N TRP A 36 -5.80 9.20 -17.60
CA TRP A 36 -5.51 8.80 -16.24
C TRP A 36 -4.40 9.67 -15.66
N ARG A 37 -4.56 10.09 -14.41
CA ARG A 37 -3.62 10.96 -13.70
C ARG A 37 -2.99 10.22 -12.52
N CYS A 38 -1.69 10.42 -12.32
CA CYS A 38 -0.99 9.86 -11.15
C CYS A 38 -1.71 10.22 -9.85
N VAL A 39 -1.73 9.28 -8.89
CA VAL A 39 -2.34 9.48 -7.56
C VAL A 39 -1.51 10.37 -6.64
N GLU A 40 -0.20 10.48 -6.89
CA GLU A 40 0.69 11.29 -6.06
C GLU A 40 0.39 12.79 -6.21
N ARG A 41 0.26 13.51 -5.08
CA ARG A 41 -0.37 14.85 -5.02
C ARG A 41 0.32 15.87 -5.93
N ASP A 42 1.65 15.85 -5.94
CA ASP A 42 2.48 16.80 -6.68
C ASP A 42 2.95 16.25 -8.03
N CYS A 43 2.50 15.03 -8.38
CA CYS A 43 2.82 14.44 -9.66
C CYS A 43 1.89 14.93 -10.76
N LYS A 44 2.50 15.36 -11.87
CA LYS A 44 1.79 15.71 -13.11
C LYS A 44 1.75 14.55 -14.12
N GLY A 45 2.21 13.36 -13.73
CA GLY A 45 2.24 12.17 -14.57
C GLY A 45 0.85 11.83 -15.10
N ARG A 46 0.77 11.55 -16.40
CA ARG A 46 -0.48 11.24 -17.10
C ARG A 46 -0.26 10.18 -18.16
N VAL A 47 -1.25 9.31 -18.29
CA VAL A 47 -1.32 8.32 -19.36
C VAL A 47 -2.67 8.38 -20.05
N LEU A 48 -2.70 8.03 -21.32
CA LEU A 48 -3.92 7.89 -22.12
C LEU A 48 -4.06 6.43 -22.51
N LEU A 49 -5.19 5.83 -22.16
CA LEU A 49 -5.58 4.50 -22.62
C LEU A 49 -6.48 4.66 -23.84
N ASP A 50 -6.03 4.11 -24.98
CA ASP A 50 -6.85 3.93 -26.18
C ASP A 50 -7.70 2.67 -25.98
N LEU A 51 -9.02 2.85 -25.92
CA LEU A 51 -9.97 1.76 -25.68
C LEU A 51 -10.14 0.87 -26.91
N SER A 52 -9.96 1.42 -28.12
CA SER A 52 -10.09 0.68 -29.37
C SER A 52 -8.93 -0.28 -29.60
N LYS A 53 -7.72 0.16 -29.22
CA LYS A 53 -6.48 -0.62 -29.40
C LYS A 53 -6.05 -1.36 -28.13
N GLY A 54 -6.63 -1.00 -26.97
CA GLY A 54 -6.19 -1.50 -25.68
C GLY A 54 -4.74 -1.13 -25.37
N THR A 55 -4.30 0.08 -25.77
CA THR A 55 -2.90 0.50 -25.62
C THR A 55 -2.78 1.73 -24.74
N ILE A 56 -1.71 1.77 -23.94
CA ILE A 56 -1.39 2.93 -23.12
C ILE A 56 -0.30 3.76 -23.79
N SER A 57 -0.52 5.07 -23.81
CA SER A 57 0.50 6.05 -24.18
C SER A 57 0.80 6.97 -23.00
N ILE A 58 2.08 7.23 -22.75
CA ILE A 58 2.53 8.18 -21.74
C ILE A 58 2.33 9.59 -22.30
N LYS A 59 1.51 10.40 -21.63
CA LYS A 59 1.27 11.81 -22.00
C LYS A 59 2.15 12.75 -21.20
N LYS A 60 2.51 12.37 -19.97
CA LYS A 60 3.41 13.12 -19.12
C LYS A 60 4.12 12.18 -18.18
N GLU A 61 5.44 12.34 -18.06
CA GLU A 61 6.28 11.54 -17.20
C GLU A 61 6.08 11.87 -15.71
N HIS A 62 6.48 10.93 -14.86
CA HIS A 62 6.47 11.10 -13.41
C HIS A 62 7.74 11.81 -12.96
N LEU A 63 7.61 12.66 -11.95
CA LEU A 63 8.74 13.35 -11.30
C LEU A 63 9.08 12.74 -9.93
N HIS A 64 8.66 11.51 -9.69
CA HIS A 64 8.92 10.77 -8.47
C HIS A 64 9.20 9.31 -8.83
N PRO A 65 9.96 8.58 -8.00
CA PRO A 65 10.16 7.16 -8.20
C PRO A 65 8.83 6.38 -8.08
N PRO A 66 8.73 5.19 -8.67
CA PRO A 66 7.58 4.33 -8.48
C PRO A 66 7.32 4.03 -6.99
N PRO A 67 6.04 3.91 -6.59
CA PRO A 67 5.70 3.41 -5.26
C PRO A 67 6.35 2.05 -4.97
N PRO A 68 6.57 1.71 -3.68
CA PRO A 68 7.07 0.40 -3.31
C PRO A 68 6.19 -0.73 -3.86
N PHE A 69 6.82 -1.80 -4.36
CA PHE A 69 6.15 -2.91 -5.05
C PHE A 69 4.99 -3.53 -4.24
N PHE A 70 5.17 -3.69 -2.92
CA PHE A 70 4.14 -4.26 -2.04
C PHE A 70 2.85 -3.42 -2.00
N LYS A 71 2.94 -2.09 -2.18
CA LYS A 71 1.76 -1.20 -2.20
C LYS A 71 0.90 -1.49 -3.43
N VAL A 72 1.55 -1.63 -4.59
CA VAL A 72 0.88 -1.95 -5.86
C VAL A 72 0.27 -3.36 -5.80
N LYS A 73 1.04 -4.36 -5.35
CA LYS A 73 0.53 -5.73 -5.16
C LYS A 73 -0.70 -5.77 -4.25
N ARG A 74 -0.67 -5.06 -3.11
CA ARG A 74 -1.81 -4.99 -2.17
C ARG A 74 -3.09 -4.49 -2.85
N LEU A 75 -2.99 -3.49 -3.72
CA LEU A 75 -4.13 -2.97 -4.47
C LEU A 75 -4.72 -4.02 -5.43
N ILE A 76 -3.86 -4.79 -6.11
CA ILE A 76 -4.26 -5.86 -7.00
C ILE A 76 -4.99 -6.97 -6.22
N TYR A 77 -4.44 -7.43 -5.10
CA TYR A 77 -5.10 -8.44 -4.25
C TYR A 77 -6.44 -7.96 -3.72
N ASN A 78 -6.52 -6.72 -3.23
CA ASN A 78 -7.79 -6.16 -2.77
C ASN A 78 -8.84 -6.17 -3.89
N ASN A 79 -8.44 -5.84 -5.13
CA ASN A 79 -9.37 -5.88 -6.25
C ASN A 79 -9.83 -7.30 -6.59
N GLN A 80 -8.94 -8.29 -6.51
CA GLN A 80 -9.31 -9.69 -6.68
C GLN A 80 -10.34 -10.10 -5.63
N ILE A 81 -10.07 -9.83 -4.35
CA ILE A 81 -10.99 -10.14 -3.25
C ILE A 81 -12.39 -9.53 -3.49
N ILE A 82 -12.46 -8.26 -3.91
CA ILE A 82 -13.73 -7.58 -4.22
C ILE A 82 -14.45 -8.30 -5.36
N LYS A 83 -13.76 -8.56 -6.48
CA LYS A 83 -14.34 -9.27 -7.63
C LYS A 83 -14.87 -10.65 -7.24
N PHE A 84 -14.12 -11.37 -6.41
CA PHE A 84 -14.55 -12.66 -5.89
C PHE A 84 -15.80 -12.54 -5.02
N ALA A 85 -15.85 -11.55 -4.12
CA ALA A 85 -17.02 -11.32 -3.26
C ALA A 85 -18.29 -10.94 -4.05
N GLU A 86 -18.15 -10.21 -5.17
CA GLU A 86 -19.25 -9.80 -6.03
C GLU A 86 -19.86 -10.95 -6.85
N THR A 87 -19.11 -12.04 -7.10
CA THR A 87 -19.57 -13.15 -7.97
C THR A 87 -20.51 -14.17 -7.30
N THR A 88 -20.98 -13.91 -6.08
CA THR A 88 -22.07 -14.61 -5.35
C THR A 88 -22.03 -16.14 -5.19
N GLU A 89 -21.05 -16.87 -5.74
CA GLU A 89 -21.03 -18.35 -5.74
C GLU A 89 -20.15 -19.02 -4.66
N TYR A 90 -19.50 -18.29 -3.76
CA TYR A 90 -18.37 -18.85 -3.02
C TYR A 90 -18.49 -18.90 -1.48
N SER A 91 -18.18 -20.08 -0.94
CA SER A 91 -18.00 -20.38 0.48
C SER A 91 -16.88 -19.54 1.11
N SER A 92 -17.13 -19.05 2.33
CA SER A 92 -16.21 -18.24 3.16
C SER A 92 -14.78 -18.82 3.24
N SER A 93 -14.62 -20.14 3.10
CA SER A 93 -13.31 -20.81 3.11
C SER A 93 -12.41 -20.37 1.96
N LYS A 94 -12.93 -20.21 0.73
CA LYS A 94 -12.08 -19.85 -0.42
C LYS A 94 -11.65 -18.38 -0.38
N ILE A 95 -12.49 -17.51 0.18
CA ILE A 95 -12.12 -16.12 0.47
C ILE A 95 -10.97 -16.09 1.48
N TYR A 96 -11.04 -16.94 2.52
CA TYR A 96 -9.99 -17.06 3.52
C TYR A 96 -8.66 -17.52 2.91
N ASP A 97 -8.67 -18.53 2.03
CA ASP A 97 -7.45 -19.02 1.36
C ASP A 97 -6.80 -17.94 0.48
N LEU A 98 -7.60 -17.16 -0.24
CA LEU A 98 -7.12 -16.06 -1.07
C LEU A 98 -6.48 -14.95 -0.21
N VAL A 99 -7.14 -14.55 0.88
CA VAL A 99 -6.63 -13.55 1.83
C VAL A 99 -5.34 -14.04 2.47
N ARG A 100 -5.30 -15.31 2.90
CA ARG A 100 -4.11 -15.93 3.50
C ARG A 100 -2.92 -15.95 2.54
N THR A 101 -3.16 -16.34 1.30
CA THR A 101 -2.12 -16.39 0.26
C THR A 101 -1.58 -15.00 -0.04
N GLY A 102 -2.46 -14.02 -0.24
CA GLY A 102 -2.07 -12.62 -0.47
C GLY A 102 -1.30 -12.00 0.70
N LEU A 103 -1.69 -12.30 1.94
CA LEU A 103 -0.96 -11.85 3.14
C LEU A 103 0.43 -12.47 3.21
N SER A 104 0.57 -13.78 3.01
CA SER A 104 1.87 -14.46 3.00
C SER A 104 2.83 -13.87 1.95
N GLU A 105 2.32 -13.60 0.75
CA GLU A 105 3.11 -12.94 -0.30
C GLU A 105 3.52 -11.52 0.07
N LEU A 106 2.61 -10.71 0.62
CA LEU A 106 2.92 -9.36 1.06
C LEU A 106 3.93 -9.35 2.22
N GLU A 107 3.81 -10.28 3.17
CA GLU A 107 4.73 -10.41 4.29
C GLU A 107 6.14 -10.82 3.83
N SER A 108 6.26 -11.71 2.85
CA SER A 108 7.55 -12.09 2.26
C SER A 108 8.27 -10.91 1.60
N LEU A 109 7.51 -9.95 1.06
CA LEU A 109 8.04 -8.73 0.42
C LEU A 109 8.37 -7.62 1.43
N LEU A 110 7.78 -7.67 2.63
CA LEU A 110 8.03 -6.73 3.72
C LEU A 110 9.26 -7.11 4.57
N VAL A 111 10.04 -8.13 4.18
CA VAL A 111 11.26 -8.53 4.88
C VAL A 111 12.41 -7.53 4.63
N LYS A 112 12.30 -6.36 5.27
CA LYS A 112 13.29 -5.88 6.24
C LYS A 112 12.57 -5.73 7.59
N LYS A 113 11.93 -6.80 8.08
CA LYS A 113 11.52 -6.86 9.48
C LYS A 113 12.82 -6.86 10.30
N LYS A 114 13.23 -5.69 10.83
CA LYS A 114 14.05 -5.69 12.04
C LYS A 114 13.32 -6.62 13.01
N ASN A 115 14.01 -7.65 13.48
CA ASN A 115 13.43 -8.71 14.30
C ASN A 115 12.57 -8.07 15.40
N VAL A 116 11.28 -8.41 15.45
CA VAL A 116 10.34 -7.81 16.41
C VAL A 116 10.87 -8.00 17.84
N HIS A 117 11.55 -9.11 18.11
CA HIS A 117 12.26 -9.32 19.38
C HIS A 117 13.36 -8.29 19.65
N LYS A 118 14.09 -7.84 18.61
CA LYS A 118 15.09 -6.78 18.73
C LYS A 118 14.44 -5.43 19.03
N LEU A 119 13.34 -5.08 18.36
CA LEU A 119 12.60 -3.84 18.63
C LEU A 119 11.99 -3.83 20.05
N VAL A 120 11.43 -4.95 20.49
CA VAL A 120 10.90 -5.10 21.86
C VAL A 120 12.04 -5.04 22.89
N GLY A 121 13.17 -5.68 22.61
CA GLY A 121 14.36 -5.64 23.46
C GLY A 121 14.94 -4.23 23.60
N ASP A 122 15.07 -3.50 22.48
CA ASP A 122 15.57 -2.12 22.47
C ASP A 122 14.63 -1.16 23.24
N LYS A 123 13.31 -1.41 23.19
CA LYS A 123 12.32 -0.61 23.93
C LYS A 123 12.38 -0.87 25.44
N ARG A 124 12.53 -2.12 25.87
CA ARG A 124 12.68 -2.49 27.29
C ARG A 124 13.94 -1.86 27.90
N LYS A 125 15.08 -1.96 27.21
CA LYS A 125 16.35 -1.33 27.64
C LYS A 125 16.24 0.18 27.87
N ARG A 126 15.40 0.88 27.09
CA ARG A 126 15.17 2.33 27.25
C ARG A 126 14.25 2.67 28.43
N GLN A 127 13.33 1.78 28.81
CA GLN A 127 12.48 1.96 29.98
C GLN A 127 13.24 1.67 31.28
N ASP A 128 14.09 0.64 31.28
CA ASP A 128 14.92 0.31 32.43
C ASP A 128 15.91 1.45 32.75
N SER A 129 16.51 2.08 31.72
CA SER A 129 17.39 3.25 31.89
C SER A 129 16.68 4.52 32.38
N PHE A 130 15.34 4.57 32.34
CA PHE A 130 14.57 5.71 32.86
C PHE A 130 14.19 5.52 34.34
N ASN A 131 14.00 4.27 34.78
CA ASN A 131 13.69 3.94 36.18
C ASN A 131 14.91 3.92 37.12
N ASP A 132 16.14 3.94 36.59
CA ASP A 132 17.36 4.08 37.41
C ASP A 132 17.64 5.52 37.89
N SER A 133 16.77 6.48 37.59
CA SER A 133 16.80 7.82 38.17
C SER A 133 15.96 7.91 39.46
N ASN A 134 16.22 7.00 40.41
CA ASN A 134 15.89 7.20 41.82
C ASN A 134 16.77 8.34 42.38
N ILE A 135 16.30 9.57 42.16
CA ILE A 135 16.79 10.75 42.87
C ILE A 135 16.37 10.59 44.35
N PRO A 136 17.30 10.58 45.31
CA PRO A 136 16.94 10.43 46.72
C PRO A 136 16.18 11.68 47.20
N LEU A 137 14.96 11.48 47.70
CA LEU A 137 14.20 12.47 48.47
C LEU A 137 14.98 12.79 49.75
N PHE A 138 15.62 13.96 49.77
CA PHE A 138 16.18 14.56 50.97
C PHE A 138 15.04 14.83 51.98
N PHE A 139 14.92 13.97 52.99
CA PHE A 139 14.29 14.36 54.26
C PHE A 139 15.35 15.04 55.12
N VAL A 140 15.31 16.37 55.20
CA VAL A 140 16.08 17.13 56.18
C VAL A 140 15.24 17.20 57.46
N PHE A 141 15.60 16.38 58.44
CA PHE A 141 15.19 16.57 59.84
C PHE A 141 16.28 17.40 60.54
N TYR A 142 15.86 18.52 61.14
CA TYR A 142 16.65 19.30 62.10
C TYR A 142 16.92 18.50 63.38
N PRO A 143 17.99 18.84 64.12
CA PRO A 143 17.82 18.97 65.57
C PRO A 143 18.33 20.32 66.12
N ALA A 144 17.88 20.54 67.37
CA ALA A 144 17.77 21.78 68.14
C ALA A 144 19.09 22.47 68.54
#